data_AF-A0AAV1G0E3-F1
#
_entry.id   AF-A0AAV1G0E3-F1
#
_cell.length_a   1.000
_cell.length_b   1.000
_cell.length_c   1.000
_cell.angle_alpha   90.00
_cell.angle_beta   90.00
_cell.angle_gamma   90.00
#
_symmetry.space_group_name_H-M   'P 1'
#
loop_
_entity.id
_entity.type
_entity.pdbx_description
1 polymer ?
#
loop_
_entity_poly.entity_id
_entity_poly.type
_entity_poly.pdbx_seq_one_letter_code
_entity_poly.pdbx_strand_id
1 'polypeptide(L)'
;MVAKNFLVPKSEGGAIQDMLTVYRLLDCDMFPSLKAVIQVALTIPFRSCSCERSFSALHQLHTWMRRTTGQPRLQHLAVMSTEKEMLERVEDQKVIDRFATLKVRRHRLK
;
A
#
# COMPACT_ATOMS: atom_id res chain seq x y z
N MET A 1 -38.19 -23.82 20.06
CA MET A 1 -37.05 -24.41 20.79
C MET A 1 -35.78 -24.56 19.94
N VAL A 2 -35.78 -24.18 18.64
CA VAL A 2 -34.64 -24.40 17.73
C VAL A 2 -33.65 -23.22 17.71
N ALA A 3 -34.12 -21.97 17.76
CA ALA A 3 -33.24 -20.80 17.63
C ALA A 3 -32.32 -20.55 18.85
N LYS A 4 -32.73 -20.97 20.06
CA LYS A 4 -31.94 -20.76 21.28
C LYS A 4 -30.70 -21.64 21.36
N ASN A 5 -30.69 -22.78 20.66
CA ASN A 5 -29.57 -23.72 20.68
C ASN A 5 -28.49 -23.40 19.62
N PHE A 6 -28.78 -22.50 18.67
CA PHE A 6 -27.83 -22.09 17.62
C PHE A 6 -27.00 -20.86 17.97
N LEU A 7 -27.45 -20.07 18.93
CA LEU A 7 -26.70 -18.95 19.51
C LEU A 7 -25.95 -19.38 20.78
N VAL A 8 -25.57 -20.66 20.89
CA VAL A 8 -24.58 -21.06 21.88
C VAL A 8 -23.33 -20.24 21.59
N PRO A 9 -22.88 -19.37 22.51
CA PRO A 9 -21.68 -18.60 22.28
C PRO A 9 -20.57 -19.61 22.05
N LYS A 10 -19.91 -19.53 20.90
CA LYS A 10 -18.63 -20.20 20.65
C LYS A 10 -17.62 -19.58 21.62
N SER A 11 -17.68 -20.03 22.86
CA SER A 11 -16.77 -19.71 23.95
C SER A 11 -15.47 -20.45 23.69
N GLU A 12 -14.76 -20.01 22.66
CA GLU A 12 -13.33 -20.22 22.53
C GLU A 12 -12.72 -18.91 23.02
N GLY A 13 -12.31 -18.94 24.28
CA GLY A 13 -11.92 -17.77 25.06
C GLY A 13 -10.81 -16.95 24.41
N GLY A 14 -11.05 -15.65 24.39
CA GLY A 14 -10.06 -14.62 24.11
C GLY A 14 -10.81 -13.32 23.96
N ALA A 15 -10.41 -12.27 24.69
CA ALA A 15 -10.89 -10.92 24.44
C ALA A 15 -10.87 -10.63 22.93
N ILE A 16 -11.83 -9.86 22.42
CA ILE A 16 -11.75 -9.35 21.05
C ILE A 16 -10.52 -8.43 21.00
N GLN A 17 -9.37 -9.01 20.66
CA GLN A 17 -8.10 -8.30 20.57
C GLN A 17 -7.95 -7.65 19.21
N ASP A 18 -8.61 -8.20 18.17
CA ASP A 18 -8.38 -7.80 16.79
C ASP A 18 -9.65 -7.89 15.92
N MET A 19 -9.83 -6.96 14.98
CA MET A 19 -10.98 -6.99 14.06
C MET A 19 -10.91 -8.18 13.08
N LEU A 20 -9.72 -8.75 12.89
CA LEU A 20 -9.50 -9.91 12.03
C LEU A 20 -10.12 -11.20 12.60
N THR A 21 -10.12 -11.36 13.93
CA THR A 21 -10.74 -12.52 14.58
C THR A 21 -12.26 -12.42 14.52
N VAL A 22 -12.82 -11.22 14.65
CA VAL A 22 -14.26 -10.96 14.44
C VAL A 22 -14.68 -11.35 13.03
N TYR A 23 -13.91 -10.98 12.00
CA TYR A 23 -14.20 -11.35 10.62
C TYR A 23 -14.19 -12.87 10.36
N ARG A 24 -13.36 -13.64 11.09
CA ARG A 24 -13.28 -15.11 10.98
C ARG A 24 -14.41 -15.85 11.72
N LEU A 25 -15.01 -15.22 12.73
CA LEU A 25 -16.13 -15.78 13.49
C LEU A 25 -17.48 -15.57 12.81
N LEU A 26 -17.56 -14.68 11.80
CA LEU A 26 -18.77 -14.48 11.02
C LEU A 26 -18.89 -15.53 9.91
N ASP A 27 -19.94 -16.35 9.99
CA ASP A 27 -20.33 -17.26 8.93
C ASP A 27 -20.90 -16.49 7.72
N CYS A 28 -20.37 -16.80 6.53
CA CYS A 28 -20.70 -16.12 5.27
C CYS A 28 -22.18 -16.28 4.89
N ASP A 29 -22.77 -17.40 5.28
CA ASP A 29 -24.09 -17.83 4.85
C ASP A 29 -25.21 -17.24 5.72
N MET A 30 -24.89 -16.85 6.95
CA MET A 30 -25.87 -16.33 7.91
C MET A 30 -25.99 -14.79 7.84
N PHE A 31 -24.88 -14.08 7.62
CA PHE A 31 -24.86 -12.61 7.56
C PHE A 31 -23.91 -12.06 6.48
N PRO A 32 -24.25 -12.22 5.18
CA PRO A 32 -23.39 -11.78 4.07
C PRO A 32 -23.16 -10.26 4.04
N SER A 33 -24.17 -9.46 4.41
CA SER A 33 -24.09 -7.99 4.44
C SER A 33 -23.15 -7.48 5.52
N LEU A 34 -23.21 -8.05 6.73
CA LEU A 34 -22.37 -7.67 7.85
C LEU A 34 -20.90 -8.00 7.58
N LYS A 35 -20.63 -9.16 6.98
CA LYS A 35 -19.29 -9.56 6.57
C LYS A 35 -18.71 -8.61 5.51
N ALA A 36 -19.51 -8.19 4.53
CA ALA A 36 -19.07 -7.23 3.51
C ALA A 36 -18.72 -5.87 4.11
N VAL A 37 -19.51 -5.37 5.06
CA VAL A 37 -19.22 -4.10 5.76
C VAL A 37 -17.93 -4.19 6.56
N ILE A 38 -17.72 -5.28 7.30
CA ILE A 38 -16.47 -5.50 8.07
C ILE A 38 -15.28 -5.64 7.13
N GLN A 39 -15.44 -6.31 5.99
CA GLN A 39 -14.39 -6.42 4.98
C GLN A 39 -13.97 -5.03 4.44
N VAL A 40 -14.96 -4.20 4.07
CA VAL A 40 -14.71 -2.82 3.61
C VAL A 40 -14.03 -2.00 4.72
N ALA A 41 -14.54 -2.11 5.94
CA ALA A 41 -14.01 -1.46 7.13
C ALA A 41 -12.64 -2.00 7.56
N LEU A 42 -12.21 -3.18 7.12
CA LEU A 42 -10.83 -3.67 7.31
C LEU A 42 -9.91 -3.15 6.20
N THR A 43 -10.40 -3.08 4.95
CA THR A 43 -9.60 -2.58 3.83
C THR A 43 -9.33 -1.08 3.90
N ILE A 44 -10.29 -0.24 4.27
CA ILE A 44 -10.13 1.23 4.26
C ILE A 44 -9.08 1.72 5.27
N PRO A 45 -9.17 1.43 6.58
CA PRO A 45 -8.22 1.90 7.58
C PRO A 45 -6.87 1.16 7.54
N PHE A 46 -6.81 -0.07 7.04
CA PHE A 46 -5.53 -0.75 6.85
C PHE A 46 -4.73 -0.16 5.68
N ARG A 47 -5.42 0.23 4.60
CA ARG A 47 -4.77 0.87 3.45
C ARG A 47 -4.45 2.33 3.70
N SER A 48 -5.16 3.02 4.61
CA SER A 48 -4.91 4.44 4.89
C SER A 48 -3.48 4.68 5.35
N CYS A 49 -2.94 3.85 6.25
CA CYS A 49 -1.58 4.05 6.76
C CYS A 49 -0.50 3.85 5.68
N SER A 50 -0.71 2.90 4.76
CA SER A 50 0.18 2.69 3.60
C SER A 50 0.09 3.85 2.61
N CYS A 51 -1.12 4.32 2.31
CA CYS A 51 -1.34 5.47 1.43
C CYS A 51 -0.77 6.75 2.06
N GLU A 52 -1.01 7.01 3.34
CA GLU A 52 -0.47 8.13 4.11
C GLU A 52 1.06 8.12 4.12
N ARG A 53 1.68 6.94 4.31
CA ARG A 53 3.13 6.77 4.21
C ARG A 53 3.64 7.13 2.80
N SER A 54 3.00 6.61 1.75
CA SER A 54 3.36 6.95 0.36
C SER A 54 3.16 8.43 0.06
N PHE A 55 2.02 9.03 0.43
CA PHE A 55 1.75 10.45 0.26
C PHE A 55 2.72 11.34 1.03
N SER A 56 3.13 10.94 2.24
CA SER A 56 4.14 11.64 3.03
C SER A 56 5.51 11.60 2.35
N ALA A 57 5.94 10.43 1.85
CA ALA A 57 7.17 10.30 1.08
C ALA A 57 7.14 11.16 -0.20
N LEU A 58 6.01 11.17 -0.92
CA LEU A 58 5.80 12.02 -2.09
C LEU A 58 5.82 13.51 -1.74
N HIS A 59 5.21 13.89 -0.63
CA HIS A 59 5.21 15.26 -0.16
C HIS A 59 6.62 15.75 0.17
N GLN A 60 7.43 14.91 0.81
CA GLN A 60 8.85 15.17 1.02
C GLN A 60 9.57 15.30 -0.34
N LEU A 61 9.49 14.30 -1.21
CA LEU A 61 10.12 14.34 -2.55
C LEU A 61 9.74 15.61 -3.32
N HIS A 62 8.45 15.96 -3.34
CA HIS A 62 7.95 17.17 -3.98
C HIS A 62 8.56 18.43 -3.36
N THR A 63 8.62 18.52 -2.03
CA THR A 63 9.18 19.69 -1.33
C THR A 63 10.68 19.86 -1.58
N TRP A 64 11.44 18.76 -1.56
CA TRP A 64 12.88 18.75 -1.87
C TRP A 64 13.14 19.12 -3.34
N MET A 65 12.31 18.64 -4.28
CA MET A 65 12.46 18.91 -5.72
C MET A 65 11.81 20.21 -6.21
N ARG A 66 10.99 20.90 -5.41
CA ARG A 66 10.33 22.15 -5.79
C ARG A 66 11.34 23.23 -6.23
N ARG A 67 12.61 23.09 -5.85
CA ARG A 67 13.70 23.96 -6.30
C ARG A 67 14.20 23.67 -7.74
N THR A 68 13.84 22.56 -8.39
CA THR A 68 14.46 22.14 -9.67
C THR A 68 13.65 21.19 -10.61
N THR A 69 12.35 20.90 -10.41
CA THR A 69 11.67 19.79 -11.18
C THR A 69 10.27 20.09 -11.75
N GLY A 70 9.98 19.56 -12.95
CA GLY A 70 8.64 19.48 -13.55
C GLY A 70 7.89 18.15 -13.31
N GLN A 71 6.56 18.16 -13.52
CA GLN A 71 5.63 17.03 -13.27
C GLN A 71 6.07 15.64 -13.75
N PRO A 72 6.58 15.43 -14.99
CA PRO A 72 6.92 14.09 -15.46
C PRO A 72 8.07 13.47 -14.67
N ARG A 73 9.10 14.24 -14.33
CA ARG A 73 10.24 13.77 -13.53
C ARG A 73 9.80 13.43 -12.10
N LEU A 74 8.89 14.22 -11.51
CA LEU A 74 8.33 13.93 -10.19
C LEU A 74 7.58 12.59 -10.19
N GLN A 75 6.74 12.33 -11.19
CA GLN A 75 5.99 11.09 -11.29
C GLN A 75 6.91 9.86 -11.43
N HIS A 76 7.98 9.96 -12.21
CA HIS A 76 8.93 8.86 -12.34
C HIS A 76 9.66 8.57 -11.02
N LEU A 77 10.03 9.61 -10.27
CA LEU A 77 10.68 9.47 -8.97
C LEU A 77 9.72 8.96 -7.89
N ALA A 78 8.45 9.37 -7.95
CA ALA A 78 7.38 8.84 -7.11
C ALA A 78 7.28 7.31 -7.23
N VAL A 79 7.26 6.80 -8.46
CA VAL A 79 7.24 5.36 -8.74
C VAL A 79 8.49 4.67 -8.20
N MET A 80 9.69 5.23 -8.47
CA MET A 80 10.94 4.67 -7.94
C MET A 80 10.98 4.63 -6.40
N SER A 81 10.38 5.62 -5.73
CA SER A 81 10.35 5.68 -4.26
C SER A 81 9.37 4.69 -3.62
N THR A 82 8.27 4.39 -4.31
CA THR A 82 7.26 3.44 -3.84
C THR A 82 7.72 2.00 -4.10
N GLU A 83 8.32 1.77 -5.27
CA GLU A 83 8.83 0.47 -5.71
C GLU A 83 10.32 0.27 -5.39
N LYS A 84 10.80 0.90 -4.31
CA LYS A 84 12.23 0.88 -3.93
C LYS A 84 12.73 -0.55 -3.73
N GLU A 85 11.92 -1.43 -3.14
CA GLU A 85 12.25 -2.85 -2.95
C GLU A 85 12.48 -3.59 -4.27
N MET A 86 11.75 -3.21 -5.32
CA MET A 86 11.94 -3.78 -6.66
C MET A 86 13.17 -3.17 -7.34
N LEU A 87 13.46 -1.90 -7.07
CA LEU A 87 14.63 -1.20 -7.58
C LEU A 87 15.94 -1.77 -7.00
N GLU A 88 15.95 -2.17 -5.73
CA GLU A 88 17.11 -2.83 -5.08
C GLU A 88 17.48 -4.18 -5.72
N ARG A 89 16.55 -4.80 -6.45
CA ARG A 89 16.80 -6.04 -7.22
C ARG A 89 17.39 -5.77 -8.61
N VAL A 90 17.40 -4.52 -9.06
CA VAL A 90 17.96 -4.12 -10.34
C VAL A 90 19.46 -3.89 -10.18
N GLU A 91 20.25 -4.44 -11.10
CA GLU A 91 21.70 -4.29 -11.09
C GLU A 91 22.12 -2.92 -11.66
N ASP A 92 22.80 -2.12 -10.83
CA ASP A 92 23.21 -0.75 -11.18
C ASP A 92 24.08 -0.69 -12.45
N GLN A 93 24.94 -1.68 -12.67
CA GLN A 93 25.80 -1.74 -13.86
C GLN A 93 24.99 -1.77 -15.15
N LYS A 94 23.87 -2.52 -15.18
CA LYS A 94 22.98 -2.58 -16.35
C LYS A 94 22.28 -1.24 -16.59
N VAL A 95 21.95 -0.51 -15.52
CA VAL A 95 21.36 0.83 -15.62
C VAL A 95 22.37 1.80 -16.22
N ILE A 96 23.62 1.77 -15.74
CA ILE A 96 24.72 2.62 -16.22
C ILE A 96 25.02 2.33 -17.69
N ASP A 97 25.17 1.06 -18.08
CA ASP A 97 25.44 0.68 -19.47
C ASP A 97 24.32 1.11 -20.42
N ARG A 98 23.06 0.89 -20.01
CA ARG A 98 21.90 1.36 -20.77
C ARG A 98 21.86 2.89 -20.86
N PHE A 99 22.23 3.56 -19.78
CA PHE A 99 22.29 5.03 -19.75
C PHE A 99 23.42 5.59 -20.61
N ALA A 100 24.56 4.90 -20.69
CA ALA A 100 25.70 5.24 -21.55
C ALA A 100 25.41 4.99 -23.03
N THR A 101 24.62 3.96 -23.34
CA THR A 101 24.17 3.65 -24.72
C THR A 101 23.23 4.74 -25.27
N LEU A 102 22.51 5.45 -24.40
CA LEU A 102 21.68 6.61 -24.74
C LEU A 102 22.56 7.85 -25.05
N LYS A 103 23.17 7.88 -26.24
CA LYS A 103 24.13 8.88 -26.75
C LYS A 103 23.71 10.38 -26.72
N VAL A 104 22.49 10.73 -26.32
CA VAL A 104 21.92 12.08 -26.49
C VAL A 104 22.00 12.90 -25.19
N ARG A 105 23.20 13.27 -24.71
CA ARG A 105 23.33 14.04 -23.46
C ARG A 105 24.47 15.06 -23.35
N ARG A 106 25.07 15.53 -24.45
CA ARG A 106 25.92 16.74 -24.35
C ARG A 106 25.01 17.97 -24.22
N HIS A 107 24.56 18.27 -23.00
CA HIS A 107 24.13 19.64 -22.71
C HIS A 107 25.39 20.48 -22.58
N ARG A 108 25.60 21.43 -23.52
CA ARG A 108 26.69 22.40 -23.42
C ARG A 108 26.49 23.19 -22.12
N LEU A 109 27.36 22.97 -21.15
CA LEU A 109 27.60 23.94 -20.08
C LEU A 109 28.18 25.18 -20.77
N LYS A 110 27.39 26.25 -20.80
CA LYS A 110 27.87 27.60 -21.09
C LYS A 110 28.26 28.27 -19.78
#